data_AF-A0A6P0U2C6-F1
#
_entry.id   AF-A0A6P0U2C6-F1
#
_cell.length_a   1.000
_cell.length_b   1.000
_cell.length_c   1.000
_cell.angle_alpha   90.00
_cell.angle_beta   90.00
_cell.angle_gamma   90.00
#
_symmetry.space_group_name_H-M   'P 1'
#
loop_
_entity.id
_entity.type
_entity.pdbx_description
1 polymer ?
#
loop_
_entity_poly.entity_id
_entity_poly.type
_entity_poly.pdbx_seq_one_letter_code
_entity_poly.pdbx_strand_id
1 'polypeptide(L)'
;MTKQIISRSPVPPEQQPVNEYEELKNSWLFCWVTLERLQYIKKLVWVWLWSWLVSGPVAAASFFPEKYPIKFLLSGSAGASFILILVLLRIYLGWNYVRSRLASTTVFYEESGWYDGQTWLKTSEEITKDRLIVNYQVQPLLKRLRKTFYSLLLIICLGGIIWVSV
;
A
#
# COMPACT_ATOMS: atom_id res chain seq x y z
N MET A 1 21.02 14.04 -15.08
CA MET A 1 22.29 13.42 -14.67
C MET A 1 22.41 13.53 -13.16
N THR A 2 21.92 12.51 -12.44
CA THR A 2 21.89 12.50 -10.98
C THR A 2 23.23 11.94 -10.50
N LYS A 3 23.94 12.71 -9.68
CA LYS A 3 25.27 12.38 -9.16
C LYS A 3 25.17 11.09 -8.33
N GLN A 4 25.60 9.97 -8.90
CA GLN A 4 25.72 8.69 -8.21
C GLN A 4 26.82 8.86 -7.16
N ILE A 5 26.45 8.93 -5.88
CA ILE A 5 27.43 8.83 -4.80
C ILE A 5 27.84 7.36 -4.78
N ILE A 6 28.97 7.06 -5.43
CA ILE A 6 29.50 5.70 -5.56
C ILE A 6 30.04 5.29 -4.19
N SER A 7 29.20 4.72 -3.33
CA SER A 7 29.67 3.58 -2.53
C SER A 7 29.83 2.45 -3.55
N ARG A 8 31.04 1.91 -3.70
CA ARG A 8 31.29 0.73 -4.57
C ARG A 8 30.67 -0.51 -3.90
N SER A 9 29.36 -0.53 -3.76
CA SER A 9 28.63 -1.73 -3.34
C SER A 9 28.64 -2.74 -4.50
N PRO A 10 28.92 -4.03 -4.25
CA PRO A 10 28.83 -5.06 -5.28
C PRO A 10 27.37 -5.36 -5.69
N VAL A 11 26.40 -4.86 -4.91
CA VAL A 11 24.98 -5.07 -5.15
C VAL A 11 24.54 -4.34 -6.43
N PRO A 12 23.95 -5.04 -7.43
CA PRO A 12 23.41 -4.42 -8.63
C PRO A 12 22.43 -3.29 -8.29
N PRO A 13 22.41 -2.18 -9.05
CA PRO A 13 21.60 -1.01 -8.72
C PRO A 13 20.12 -1.33 -8.46
N GLU A 14 19.51 -2.19 -9.27
CA GLU A 14 18.09 -2.57 -9.16
C GLU A 14 17.76 -3.31 -7.86
N GLN A 15 18.74 -3.98 -7.25
CA GLN A 15 18.59 -4.75 -6.03
C GLN A 15 18.98 -3.95 -4.77
N GLN A 16 19.36 -2.67 -4.94
CA GLN A 16 19.68 -1.80 -3.82
C GLN A 16 18.39 -1.29 -3.17
N PRO A 17 18.22 -1.42 -1.83
CA PRO A 17 17.00 -1.01 -1.14
C PRO A 17 16.55 0.43 -1.36
N VAL A 18 17.50 1.36 -1.59
CA VAL A 18 17.20 2.76 -1.89
C VAL A 18 16.61 2.94 -3.29
N ASN A 19 17.06 2.15 -4.27
CA ASN A 19 16.53 2.22 -5.63
C ASN A 19 15.17 1.53 -5.69
N GLU A 20 15.00 0.38 -5.03
CA GLU A 20 13.68 -0.27 -4.83
C GLU A 20 12.67 0.71 -4.21
N TYR A 21 13.11 1.53 -3.25
CA TYR A 21 12.28 2.59 -2.64
C TYR A 21 11.84 3.65 -3.66
N GLU A 22 12.76 4.18 -4.46
CA GLU A 22 12.42 5.20 -5.46
C GLU A 22 11.54 4.62 -6.57
N GLU A 23 11.80 3.39 -7.02
CA GLU A 23 10.94 2.69 -7.98
C GLU A 23 9.52 2.50 -7.45
N LEU A 24 9.38 2.01 -6.20
CA LEU A 24 8.09 1.85 -5.57
C LEU A 24 7.36 3.19 -5.46
N LYS A 25 8.06 4.23 -4.99
CA LYS A 25 7.50 5.58 -4.84
C LYS A 25 7.01 6.18 -6.16
N ASN A 26 7.69 5.92 -7.27
CA ASN A 26 7.34 6.43 -8.59
C ASN A 26 6.33 5.54 -9.34
N SER A 27 6.06 4.34 -8.84
CA SER A 27 5.08 3.43 -9.45
C SER A 27 3.64 3.95 -9.33
N TRP A 28 2.83 3.65 -10.35
CA TRP A 28 1.48 4.19 -10.49
C TRP A 28 0.55 3.95 -9.30
N LEU A 29 0.61 2.78 -8.66
CA LEU A 29 -0.27 2.43 -7.53
C LEU A 29 0.27 2.95 -6.20
N PHE A 30 1.56 2.73 -5.95
CA PHE A 30 2.13 2.95 -4.62
C PHE A 30 2.41 4.43 -4.34
N CYS A 31 2.54 5.26 -5.40
CA CYS A 31 2.64 6.71 -5.27
C CYS A 31 1.39 7.35 -4.63
N TRP A 32 0.23 6.68 -4.59
CA TRP A 32 -1.00 7.31 -4.07
C TRP A 32 -0.87 7.77 -2.61
N VAL A 33 -0.09 7.05 -1.80
CA VAL A 33 0.09 7.36 -0.37
C VAL A 33 0.97 8.59 -0.16
N THR A 34 1.79 8.94 -1.15
CA THR A 34 2.65 10.14 -1.11
C THR A 34 1.89 11.40 -1.54
N LEU A 35 0.73 11.26 -2.19
CA LEU A 35 -0.12 12.38 -2.60
C LEU A 35 -0.68 13.15 -1.40
N GLU A 36 -1.06 14.40 -1.65
CA GLU A 36 -1.79 15.22 -0.69
C GLU A 36 -3.09 14.54 -0.22
N ARG A 37 -3.60 14.99 0.94
CA ARG A 37 -4.76 14.36 1.59
C ARG A 37 -5.96 14.21 0.65
N LEU A 38 -6.32 15.28 -0.06
CA LEU A 38 -7.49 15.30 -0.94
C LEU A 38 -7.31 14.38 -2.15
N GLN A 39 -6.14 14.40 -2.78
CA GLN A 39 -5.85 13.57 -3.95
C GLN A 39 -5.83 12.08 -3.58
N TYR A 40 -5.25 11.74 -2.43
CA TYR A 40 -5.28 10.38 -1.89
C TYR A 40 -6.72 9.90 -1.65
N ILE A 41 -7.55 10.70 -0.97
CA ILE A 41 -8.95 10.34 -0.72
C ILE A 41 -9.71 10.18 -2.05
N LYS A 42 -9.47 11.06 -3.02
CA LYS A 42 -10.08 10.96 -4.37
C LYS A 42 -9.74 9.62 -5.04
N LYS A 43 -8.49 9.14 -4.94
CA LYS A 43 -8.11 7.81 -5.47
C LYS A 43 -8.87 6.68 -4.78
N LEU A 44 -9.02 6.73 -3.45
CA LEU A 44 -9.75 5.70 -2.71
C LEU A 44 -11.25 5.69 -3.06
N VAL A 45 -11.88 6.87 -3.11
CA VAL A 45 -13.29 7.01 -3.50
C VAL A 45 -13.48 6.53 -4.93
N TRP A 46 -12.55 6.84 -5.84
CA TRP A 46 -12.61 6.36 -7.22
C TRP A 46 -12.61 4.83 -7.29
N VAL A 47 -11.67 4.16 -6.61
CA VAL A 47 -11.64 2.69 -6.53
C VAL A 47 -12.93 2.13 -5.94
N TRP A 48 -13.43 2.74 -4.87
CA TRP A 48 -14.68 2.32 -4.24
C TRP A 48 -15.88 2.46 -5.19
N LEU A 49 -16.02 3.57 -5.92
CA LEU A 49 -17.08 3.78 -6.91
C LEU A 49 -17.01 2.77 -8.07
N TRP A 50 -15.82 2.49 -8.60
CA TRP A 50 -15.69 1.48 -9.64
C TRP A 50 -16.02 0.07 -9.14
N SER A 51 -15.76 -0.20 -7.86
CA SER A 51 -16.11 -1.47 -7.21
C SER A 51 -17.62 -1.68 -7.11
N TRP A 52 -18.44 -0.62 -7.17
CA TRP A 52 -19.90 -0.72 -7.22
C TRP A 52 -20.45 -1.33 -8.50
N LEU A 53 -19.70 -1.31 -9.60
CA LEU A 53 -20.15 -1.98 -10.83
C LEU A 53 -20.29 -3.50 -10.65
N VAL A 54 -19.52 -4.08 -9.72
CA VAL A 54 -19.61 -5.49 -9.35
C VAL A 54 -20.46 -5.67 -8.11
N SER A 55 -20.21 -4.88 -7.06
CA SER A 55 -20.89 -5.02 -5.78
C SER A 55 -22.38 -4.69 -5.86
N GLY A 56 -22.77 -3.71 -6.68
CA GLY A 56 -24.15 -3.28 -6.85
C GLY A 56 -25.07 -4.39 -7.37
N PRO A 57 -24.78 -5.02 -8.52
CA PRO A 57 -25.57 -6.15 -9.02
C PRO A 57 -25.64 -7.32 -8.03
N VAL A 58 -24.54 -7.65 -7.36
CA VAL A 58 -24.49 -8.71 -6.34
C VAL A 58 -25.40 -8.37 -5.15
N ALA A 59 -25.37 -7.12 -4.68
CA ALA A 59 -26.25 -6.64 -3.62
C ALA A 59 -27.72 -6.63 -4.07
N ALA A 60 -28.02 -6.21 -5.30
CA ALA A 60 -29.39 -6.16 -5.85
C ALA A 60 -30.01 -7.56 -5.97
N ALA A 61 -29.19 -8.57 -6.30
CA ALA A 61 -29.63 -9.97 -6.33
C ALA A 61 -30.03 -10.49 -4.94
N SER A 62 -29.42 -9.96 -3.88
CA SER A 62 -29.73 -10.33 -2.49
C SER A 62 -30.85 -9.49 -1.89
N PHE A 63 -30.87 -8.19 -2.19
CA PHE A 63 -31.79 -7.20 -1.64
C PHE A 63 -32.33 -6.32 -2.75
N PHE A 64 -33.60 -6.53 -3.10
CA PHE A 64 -34.28 -5.71 -4.10
C PHE A 64 -34.25 -4.22 -3.70
N PRO A 65 -33.69 -3.33 -4.54
CA PRO A 65 -33.51 -1.92 -4.19
C PRO A 65 -34.80 -1.19 -3.81
N GLU A 66 -35.92 -1.56 -4.43
CA GLU A 66 -37.24 -0.94 -4.18
C GLU A 66 -37.82 -1.34 -2.82
N LYS A 67 -37.56 -2.57 -2.38
CA LYS A 67 -38.16 -3.13 -1.15
C LYS A 67 -37.29 -2.93 0.07
N TYR A 68 -35.96 -3.01 -0.11
CA TYR A 68 -34.99 -2.93 0.98
C TYR A 68 -33.83 -2.00 0.64
N PRO A 69 -34.09 -0.69 0.41
CA PRO A 69 -33.08 0.25 -0.08
C PRO A 69 -31.88 0.37 0.86
N ILE A 70 -32.10 0.36 2.18
CA ILE A 70 -31.02 0.47 3.18
C ILE A 70 -30.14 -0.79 3.17
N LYS A 71 -30.74 -2.00 3.11
CA LYS A 71 -30.00 -3.27 3.05
C LYS A 71 -29.23 -3.41 1.74
N PHE A 72 -29.82 -2.98 0.63
CA PHE A 72 -29.13 -2.89 -0.66
C PHE A 72 -27.89 -1.98 -0.58
N LEU A 73 -28.04 -0.76 -0.04
CA LEU A 73 -26.94 0.19 0.05
C LEU A 73 -25.82 -0.28 0.99
N LEU A 74 -26.17 -0.85 2.14
CA LEU A 74 -25.19 -1.34 3.12
C LEU A 74 -24.41 -2.55 2.58
N SER A 75 -25.10 -3.54 2.00
CA SER A 75 -24.46 -4.72 1.42
C SER A 75 -23.59 -4.37 0.21
N GLY A 76 -24.08 -3.50 -0.68
CA GLY A 76 -23.31 -2.98 -1.81
C GLY A 76 -22.08 -2.18 -1.37
N SER A 77 -22.21 -1.34 -0.34
CA SER A 77 -21.08 -0.60 0.24
C SER A 77 -20.03 -1.53 0.86
N ALA A 78 -20.48 -2.57 1.57
CA ALA A 78 -19.60 -3.55 2.19
C ALA A 78 -18.81 -4.35 1.14
N GLY A 79 -19.48 -4.83 0.08
CA GLY A 79 -18.82 -5.52 -1.02
C GLY A 79 -17.84 -4.63 -1.80
N ALA A 80 -18.18 -3.36 -2.04
CA ALA A 80 -17.28 -2.40 -2.68
C ALA A 80 -16.06 -2.09 -1.80
N SER A 81 -16.26 -2.04 -0.48
CA SER A 81 -15.17 -1.84 0.49
C SER A 81 -14.20 -3.02 0.53
N PHE A 82 -14.64 -4.24 0.23
CA PHE A 82 -13.75 -5.40 0.17
C PHE A 82 -12.66 -5.24 -0.90
N ILE A 83 -13.02 -4.80 -2.12
CA ILE A 83 -12.06 -4.54 -3.20
C ILE A 83 -11.10 -3.41 -2.79
N LEU A 84 -11.62 -2.34 -2.19
CA LEU A 84 -10.79 -1.24 -1.69
C LEU A 84 -9.78 -1.71 -0.63
N ILE A 85 -10.18 -2.60 0.28
CA ILE A 85 -9.30 -3.19 1.30
C ILE A 85 -8.17 -3.98 0.65
N LEU A 86 -8.45 -4.78 -0.40
CA LEU A 86 -7.42 -5.53 -1.12
C LEU A 86 -6.39 -4.61 -1.79
N VAL A 87 -6.84 -3.51 -2.40
CA VAL A 87 -5.95 -2.50 -2.98
C VAL A 87 -5.06 -1.86 -1.91
N LEU A 88 -5.65 -1.44 -0.79
CA LEU A 88 -4.91 -0.88 0.34
C LEU A 88 -3.92 -1.88 0.95
N LEU A 89 -4.30 -3.15 1.03
CA LEU A 89 -3.42 -4.22 1.53
C LEU A 89 -2.23 -4.41 0.60
N ARG A 90 -2.43 -4.42 -0.72
CA ARG A 90 -1.35 -4.49 -1.70
C ARG A 90 -0.36 -3.32 -1.53
N ILE A 91 -0.88 -2.11 -1.39
CA ILE A 91 -0.07 -0.91 -1.17
C ILE A 91 0.72 -1.03 0.15
N TYR A 92 0.06 -1.44 1.23
CA TYR A 92 0.70 -1.63 2.54
C TYR A 92 1.83 -2.65 2.49
N LEU A 93 1.61 -3.80 1.84
CA LEU A 93 2.62 -4.85 1.73
C LEU A 93 3.86 -4.37 0.96
N GLY A 94 3.70 -3.65 -0.15
CA GLY A 94 4.86 -3.12 -0.90
C GLY A 94 5.66 -2.09 -0.08
N TRP A 95 4.98 -1.16 0.60
CA TRP A 95 5.67 -0.20 1.46
C TRP A 95 6.33 -0.85 2.68
N ASN A 96 5.72 -1.89 3.25
CA ASN A 96 6.30 -2.63 4.36
C ASN A 96 7.50 -3.49 3.94
N TYR A 97 7.47 -4.05 2.72
CA TYR A 97 8.60 -4.76 2.12
C TYR A 97 9.82 -3.84 1.99
N VAL A 98 9.68 -2.68 1.32
CA VAL A 98 10.77 -1.73 1.16
C VAL A 98 11.28 -1.22 2.51
N ARG A 99 10.38 -0.95 3.47
CA ARG A 99 10.77 -0.61 4.84
C ARG A 99 11.69 -1.67 5.45
N SER A 100 11.36 -2.95 5.29
CA SER A 100 12.16 -4.05 5.84
C SER A 100 13.54 -4.15 5.17
N ARG A 101 13.60 -3.96 3.84
CA ARG A 101 14.85 -3.96 3.06
C ARG A 101 15.77 -2.80 3.45
N LEU A 102 15.22 -1.61 3.65
CA LEU A 102 15.98 -0.45 4.15
C LEU A 102 16.44 -0.65 5.61
N ALA A 103 15.59 -1.21 6.47
CA ALA A 103 15.93 -1.43 7.88
C ALA A 103 16.98 -2.54 8.10
N SER A 104 17.11 -3.48 7.16
CA SER A 104 18.10 -4.55 7.22
C SER A 104 19.53 -3.99 7.14
N THR A 105 20.46 -4.57 7.91
CA THR A 105 21.90 -4.28 7.82
C THR A 105 22.58 -5.07 6.71
N THR A 106 21.94 -6.12 6.21
CA THR A 106 22.43 -6.96 5.12
C THR A 106 21.51 -6.90 3.91
N VAL A 107 22.08 -7.10 2.72
CA VAL A 107 21.34 -7.18 1.46
C VAL A 107 21.75 -8.48 0.76
N PHE A 108 20.77 -9.35 0.53
CA PHE A 108 20.94 -10.46 -0.40
C PHE A 108 20.81 -9.93 -1.83
N TYR A 109 21.76 -10.31 -2.68
CA TYR A 109 21.83 -9.90 -4.07
C TYR A 109 22.35 -11.04 -4.96
N GLU A 110 21.98 -10.99 -6.22
CA GLU A 110 22.39 -11.94 -7.24
C GLU A 110 23.08 -11.18 -8.37
N GLU A 111 24.32 -11.56 -8.67
CA GLU A 111 25.05 -11.04 -9.83
C GLU A 111 24.59 -11.78 -11.09
N SER A 112 24.55 -11.11 -12.24
CA SER A 112 24.20 -11.75 -13.50
C SER A 112 25.19 -12.87 -13.83
N GLY A 113 24.77 -14.15 -13.68
CA GLY A 113 25.64 -15.30 -13.88
C GLY A 113 25.02 -16.63 -13.42
N TRP A 114 25.83 -17.69 -13.40
CA TRP A 114 25.46 -19.03 -12.91
C TRP A 114 25.83 -19.24 -11.43
N TYR A 115 26.25 -18.19 -10.75
CA TYR A 115 26.68 -18.24 -9.35
C TYR A 115 25.51 -17.98 -8.40
N ASP A 116 25.50 -18.67 -7.27
CA ASP A 116 24.52 -18.47 -6.21
C ASP A 116 24.57 -17.02 -5.68
N GLY A 117 23.41 -16.54 -5.21
CA GLY A 117 23.31 -15.20 -4.63
C GLY A 117 24.17 -15.04 -3.38
N GLN A 118 24.66 -13.82 -3.18
CA GLN A 118 25.55 -13.45 -2.08
C GLN A 118 24.84 -12.50 -1.11
N THR A 119 25.36 -12.43 0.12
CA THR A 119 24.87 -11.47 1.12
C THR A 119 25.95 -10.43 1.39
N TRP A 120 25.61 -9.16 1.19
CA TRP A 120 26.47 -8.03 1.48
C TRP A 120 26.09 -7.34 2.79
N LEU A 121 27.09 -6.98 3.60
CA LEU A 121 26.90 -6.13 4.78
C LEU A 121 26.98 -4.66 4.37
N LYS A 122 25.92 -3.89 4.64
CA LYS A 122 25.88 -2.46 4.36
C LYS A 122 26.92 -1.71 5.19
N THR A 123 27.50 -0.68 4.60
CA THR A 123 28.39 0.25 5.32
C THR A 123 27.61 1.05 6.38
N SER A 124 28.31 1.57 7.40
CA SER A 124 27.66 2.38 8.44
C SER A 124 26.99 3.65 7.88
N GLU A 125 27.52 4.21 6.79
CA GLU A 125 26.94 5.35 6.09
C GLU A 125 25.62 4.98 5.40
N GLU A 126 25.58 3.87 4.67
CA GLU A 126 24.37 3.34 4.02
C GLU A 126 23.28 3.03 5.04
N ILE A 127 23.63 2.37 6.15
CA ILE A 127 22.69 2.08 7.23
C ILE A 127 22.10 3.36 7.81
N THR A 128 22.93 4.39 8.01
CA THR A 128 22.48 5.68 8.57
C THR A 128 21.51 6.36 7.60
N LYS A 129 21.85 6.40 6.31
CA LYS A 129 20.98 6.94 5.26
C LYS A 129 19.63 6.20 5.20
N ASP A 130 19.66 4.87 5.17
CA ASP A 130 18.46 4.04 5.10
C ASP A 130 17.55 4.26 6.30
N ARG A 131 18.12 4.37 7.51
CA ARG A 131 17.36 4.67 8.74
C ARG A 131 16.67 6.03 8.67
N LEU A 132 17.31 7.05 8.09
CA LEU A 132 16.69 8.35 7.89
C LEU A 132 15.50 8.24 6.92
N ILE A 133 15.66 7.54 5.80
CA ILE A 133 14.56 7.29 4.84
C ILE A 133 13.41 6.54 5.51
N VAL A 134 13.70 5.47 6.26
CA VAL A 134 12.69 4.70 6.99
C VAL A 134 11.92 5.57 7.97
N ASN A 135 12.61 6.34 8.80
CA ASN A 135 11.98 7.08 9.89
C ASN A 135 11.19 8.30 9.40
N TYR A 136 11.74 9.05 8.45
CA TYR A 136 11.15 10.33 8.02
C TYR A 136 10.29 10.23 6.77
N GLN A 137 10.47 9.20 5.94
CA GLN A 137 9.75 9.09 4.67
C GLN A 137 8.80 7.88 4.69
N VAL A 138 9.27 6.68 5.01
CA VAL A 138 8.45 5.45 4.87
C VAL A 138 7.49 5.24 6.06
N GLN A 139 7.95 5.41 7.30
CA GLN A 139 7.12 5.19 8.48
C GLN A 139 5.87 6.09 8.52
N PRO A 140 5.93 7.39 8.20
CA PRO A 140 4.74 8.24 8.13
C PRO A 140 3.70 7.74 7.12
N LEU A 141 4.13 7.23 5.96
CA LEU A 141 3.25 6.65 4.94
C LEU A 141 2.54 5.40 5.48
N LEU A 142 3.26 4.50 6.16
CA LEU A 142 2.68 3.32 6.81
C LEU A 142 1.74 3.68 7.98
N LYS A 143 2.02 4.76 8.72
CA LYS A 143 1.10 5.28 9.74
C LYS A 143 -0.19 5.80 9.10
N ARG A 144 -0.09 6.51 7.97
CA ARG A 144 -1.25 6.99 7.19
C ARG A 144 -2.12 5.85 6.66
N LEU A 145 -1.51 4.78 6.13
CA LEU A 145 -2.23 3.58 5.68
C LEU A 145 -2.97 2.90 6.84
N ARG A 146 -2.32 2.71 7.99
CA ARG A 146 -2.98 2.16 9.20
C ARG A 146 -4.18 2.98 9.63
N LYS A 147 -4.07 4.31 9.66
CA LYS A 147 -5.20 5.20 9.93
C LYS A 147 -6.35 4.99 8.94
N THR A 148 -6.03 4.77 7.66
CA THR A 148 -7.04 4.49 6.63
C THR A 148 -7.76 3.17 6.90
N PHE A 149 -7.02 2.11 7.24
CA PHE A 149 -7.63 0.84 7.65
C PHE A 149 -8.54 0.99 8.87
N TYR A 150 -8.10 1.70 9.92
CA TYR A 150 -8.93 1.95 11.10
C TYR A 150 -10.19 2.74 10.75
N SER A 151 -10.11 3.74 9.88
CA SER A 151 -11.27 4.49 9.43
C SER A 151 -12.26 3.63 8.64
N LEU A 152 -11.77 2.75 7.76
CA LEU A 152 -12.63 1.82 7.01
C LEU A 152 -13.29 0.80 7.93
N LEU A 153 -12.53 0.24 8.90
CA LEU A 153 -13.07 -0.67 9.89
C LEU A 153 -14.20 -0.01 10.70
N LEU A 154 -13.99 1.23 11.15
CA LEU A 154 -15.00 2.00 11.87
C LEU A 154 -16.28 2.18 11.03
N ILE A 155 -16.14 2.58 9.76
CA ILE A 155 -17.27 2.77 8.84
C ILE A 155 -18.04 1.45 8.64
N ILE A 156 -17.34 0.33 8.44
CA ILE A 156 -17.96 -0.98 8.27
C ILE A 156 -18.68 -1.42 9.54
N CYS A 157 -18.07 -1.23 10.72
CA CYS A 157 -18.72 -1.54 12.00
C CYS A 157 -19.99 -0.72 12.22
N LEU A 158 -19.96 0.59 11.93
CA LEU A 158 -21.15 1.45 11.99
C LEU A 158 -22.23 0.97 11.01
N GLY A 159 -21.85 0.60 9.79
CA GLY A 159 -22.77 0.01 8.81
C GLY A 159 -23.39 -1.31 9.30
N GLY A 160 -22.62 -2.14 10.00
CA GLY A 160 -23.11 -3.38 10.62
C GLY A 160 -24.09 -3.14 11.77
N ILE A 161 -23.88 -2.09 12.57
CA ILE A 161 -24.83 -1.70 13.62
C ILE A 161 -26.16 -1.25 13.00
N ILE A 162 -26.09 -0.40 11.96
CA ILE A 162 -27.28 0.05 11.23
C ILE A 162 -28.00 -1.16 10.61
N TRP A 163 -27.25 -2.12 10.05
CA TRP A 163 -27.82 -3.35 9.49
C TRP A 163 -28.69 -4.11 10.48
N VAL A 164 -28.23 -4.26 11.72
CA VAL A 164 -28.97 -4.98 12.77
C VAL A 164 -30.25 -4.22 13.19
N SER A 165 -30.25 -2.90 13.04
CA SER A 165 -31.39 -2.04 13.42
C SER A 165 -32.49 -1.93 12.35
N VAL A 166 -32.29 -2.47 11.15
CA VAL A 166 -33.19 -2.35 9.97
C VAL A 166 -33.67 -3.72 9.49
#